data_AF-A0A914PKP6-F1
#
_entry.id   AF-A0A914PKP6-F1
#
_cell.length_a   1.000
_cell.length_b   1.000
_cell.length_c   1.000
_cell.angle_alpha   90.00
_cell.angle_beta   90.00
_cell.angle_gamma   90.00
#
_symmetry.space_group_name_H-M   'P 1'
#
loop_
_entity.id
_entity.type
_entity.pdbx_description
1 polymer ?
#
loop_
_entity_poly.entity_id
_entity_poly.type
_entity_poly.pdbx_seq_one_letter_code
_entity_poly.pdbx_strand_id
1 'polypeptide(L)'
;MMAGSGIFLLAIFVAIASATPRNWGSYAVNNSQGYQDAAKLLLSGLDFTVDPCVDFYQFSCNTFLKNATIPPGATRIGTYDQSQQLVNSQIATAIGKLDSSASITEKITARGFNSCMQAFNAPPSDLSSKINTLLLSQIGGLPMITVGWKEMDWGSFWQTVGKYESQYGVGSIFSSYVSVDYGHTNQHALYINQVCL
;
A
#
# COMPACT_ATOMS: atom_id res chain seq x y z
N MET A 1 -33.98 -62.25 -3.29
CA MET A 1 -34.76 -61.19 -3.98
C MET A 1 -35.11 -60.12 -2.95
N MET A 2 -35.20 -58.86 -3.40
CA MET A 2 -35.18 -57.59 -2.63
C MET A 2 -33.73 -57.11 -2.40
N ALA A 3 -33.03 -56.42 -3.32
CA ALA A 3 -33.36 -55.26 -4.15
C ALA A 3 -33.84 -54.05 -3.32
N GLY A 4 -32.91 -53.37 -2.64
CA GLY A 4 -33.23 -52.27 -1.72
C GLY A 4 -32.14 -51.19 -1.54
N SER A 5 -31.19 -51.05 -2.47
CA SER A 5 -30.03 -50.14 -2.29
C SER A 5 -29.87 -49.08 -3.39
N GLY A 6 -30.78 -49.02 -4.38
CA GLY A 6 -30.67 -48.12 -5.54
C GLY A 6 -31.45 -46.80 -5.42
N ILE A 7 -32.36 -46.66 -4.45
CA ILE A 7 -33.31 -45.53 -4.40
C ILE A 7 -32.74 -44.32 -3.64
N PHE A 8 -31.83 -44.53 -2.67
CA PHE A 8 -31.26 -43.44 -1.88
C PHE A 8 -30.23 -42.58 -2.64
N LEU A 9 -29.51 -43.14 -3.63
CA LEU A 9 -28.55 -42.39 -4.44
C LEU A 9 -29.23 -41.52 -5.52
N LEU A 10 -30.42 -41.91 -5.99
CA LEU A 10 -31.20 -41.11 -6.95
C LEU A 10 -31.85 -39.88 -6.31
N ALA A 11 -32.22 -39.94 -5.03
CA ALA A 11 -32.84 -38.82 -4.33
C ALA A 11 -31.88 -37.63 -4.09
N ILE A 12 -30.58 -37.90 -3.88
CA ILE A 12 -29.57 -36.85 -3.66
C ILE A 12 -29.22 -36.13 -4.98
N PHE A 13 -29.19 -36.83 -6.12
CA PHE A 13 -28.98 -36.19 -7.43
C PHE A 13 -30.17 -35.32 -7.87
N VAL A 14 -31.40 -35.67 -7.48
CA VAL A 14 -32.59 -34.87 -7.81
C VAL A 14 -32.67 -33.57 -6.99
N ALA A 15 -32.13 -33.54 -5.76
CA ALA A 15 -32.14 -32.35 -4.92
C ALA A 15 -31.23 -31.21 -5.44
N ILE A 16 -30.17 -31.55 -6.18
CA ILE A 16 -29.26 -30.56 -6.81
C ILE A 16 -29.82 -30.10 -8.17
N ALA A 17 -30.60 -30.94 -8.85
CA ALA A 17 -31.35 -30.57 -10.05
C ALA A 17 -32.64 -29.78 -9.75
N SER A 18 -33.12 -29.80 -8.49
CA SER A 18 -34.29 -29.05 -8.02
C SER A 18 -33.94 -27.70 -7.41
N ALA A 19 -32.69 -27.23 -7.53
CA ALA A 19 -32.46 -25.80 -7.56
C ALA A 19 -33.14 -25.29 -8.84
N THR A 20 -34.45 -25.03 -8.74
CA THR A 20 -35.18 -24.23 -9.70
C THR A 20 -34.26 -23.08 -10.09
N PRO A 21 -34.05 -22.77 -11.38
CA PRO A 21 -33.39 -21.53 -11.71
C PRO A 21 -34.11 -20.48 -10.89
N ARG A 22 -33.40 -19.82 -9.94
CA ARG A 22 -33.98 -18.68 -9.23
C ARG A 22 -34.64 -17.87 -10.33
N ASN A 23 -35.90 -17.50 -10.18
CA ASN A 23 -36.52 -16.62 -11.15
C ASN A 23 -35.83 -15.25 -10.96
N TRP A 24 -34.64 -15.14 -11.55
CA TRP A 24 -33.91 -13.93 -11.82
C TRP A 24 -34.85 -13.20 -12.77
N GLY A 25 -35.81 -12.44 -12.23
CA GLY A 25 -36.79 -11.72 -13.02
C GLY A 25 -36.10 -10.89 -14.10
N SER A 26 -36.83 -10.43 -15.11
CA SER A 26 -36.23 -9.61 -16.18
C SER A 26 -35.58 -8.35 -15.58
N TYR A 27 -34.28 -8.41 -15.33
CA TYR A 27 -33.51 -7.30 -14.80
C TYR A 27 -33.17 -6.36 -15.95
N ALA A 28 -33.40 -5.06 -15.75
CA ALA A 28 -32.92 -4.06 -16.69
C ALA A 28 -31.39 -4.08 -16.70
N VAL A 29 -30.79 -4.62 -17.77
CA VAL A 29 -29.34 -4.63 -17.95
C VAL A 29 -28.91 -3.27 -18.50
N ASN A 30 -28.03 -2.59 -17.77
CA ASN A 30 -27.42 -1.35 -18.24
C ASN A 30 -26.20 -1.66 -19.10
N ASN A 31 -26.27 -1.29 -20.38
CA ASN A 31 -25.20 -1.54 -21.35
C ASN A 31 -24.31 -0.32 -21.60
N SER A 32 -24.33 0.69 -20.73
CA SER A 32 -23.38 1.80 -20.86
C SER A 32 -21.94 1.28 -20.70
N GLN A 33 -20.98 1.99 -21.31
CA GLN A 33 -19.58 1.59 -21.30
C GLN A 33 -19.05 1.34 -19.89
N GLY A 34 -19.42 2.19 -18.91
CA GLY A 34 -18.99 2.03 -17.52
C GLY A 34 -19.48 0.72 -16.87
N TYR A 35 -20.72 0.28 -17.16
CA TYR A 35 -21.21 -1.00 -16.64
C TYR A 35 -20.54 -2.19 -17.32
N GLN A 36 -20.26 -2.10 -18.62
CA GLN A 36 -19.53 -3.15 -19.32
C GLN A 36 -18.10 -3.32 -18.78
N ASP A 37 -17.40 -2.22 -18.50
CA ASP A 37 -16.03 -2.26 -17.98
C ASP A 37 -16.00 -2.77 -16.53
N ALA A 38 -16.95 -2.35 -15.70
CA ALA A 38 -17.10 -2.90 -14.34
C ALA A 38 -17.40 -4.40 -14.36
N ALA A 39 -18.29 -4.87 -15.26
CA ALA A 39 -18.60 -6.28 -15.39
C ALA A 39 -17.38 -7.10 -15.83
N LYS A 40 -16.60 -6.60 -16.80
CA LYS A 40 -15.33 -7.25 -17.22
C LYS A 40 -14.33 -7.34 -16.09
N LEU A 41 -14.18 -6.27 -15.29
CA LEU A 41 -13.28 -6.25 -14.14
C LEU A 41 -13.70 -7.29 -13.08
N LEU A 42 -15.01 -7.41 -12.80
CA LEU A 42 -15.49 -8.43 -11.86
C LEU A 42 -15.21 -9.83 -12.40
N LEU A 43 -15.59 -10.09 -13.66
CA LEU A 43 -15.42 -11.40 -14.30
C LEU A 43 -13.96 -11.84 -14.42
N SER A 44 -13.00 -10.91 -14.46
CA SER A 44 -11.57 -11.26 -14.52
C SER A 44 -11.03 -11.82 -13.19
N GLY A 45 -11.71 -11.58 -12.07
CA GLY A 45 -11.37 -12.14 -10.76
C GLY A 45 -12.11 -13.44 -10.43
N LEU A 46 -13.36 -13.58 -10.90
CA LEU A 46 -14.25 -14.68 -10.52
C LEU A 46 -13.77 -16.05 -11.01
N ASP A 47 -13.96 -17.08 -10.18
CA ASP A 47 -13.80 -18.49 -10.52
C ASP A 47 -15.09 -19.26 -10.19
N PHE A 48 -15.90 -19.48 -11.23
CA PHE A 48 -17.19 -20.15 -11.13
C PHE A 48 -17.09 -21.66 -10.83
N THR A 49 -15.87 -22.23 -10.74
CA THR A 49 -15.68 -23.63 -10.31
C THR A 49 -15.72 -23.80 -8.79
N VAL A 50 -15.65 -22.70 -8.05
CA VAL A 50 -15.67 -22.68 -6.58
C VAL A 50 -17.07 -22.31 -6.08
N ASP A 51 -17.58 -23.02 -5.08
CA ASP A 51 -18.85 -22.65 -4.43
C ASP A 51 -18.66 -21.39 -3.58
N PRO A 52 -19.35 -20.26 -3.87
CA PRO A 52 -19.25 -19.04 -3.09
C PRO A 52 -19.71 -19.20 -1.63
N CYS A 53 -20.52 -20.22 -1.30
CA CYS A 53 -20.96 -20.50 0.06
C CYS A 53 -19.88 -21.19 0.90
N VAL A 54 -18.85 -21.75 0.25
CA VAL A 54 -17.76 -22.49 0.90
C VAL A 54 -16.51 -21.62 1.00
N ASP A 55 -16.08 -21.01 -0.11
CA ASP A 55 -14.92 -20.11 -0.13
C ASP A 55 -15.19 -18.94 -1.09
N PHE A 56 -15.80 -17.89 -0.53
CA PHE A 56 -16.11 -16.68 -1.28
C PHE A 56 -14.85 -15.96 -1.76
N TYR A 57 -13.71 -16.09 -1.07
CA TYR A 57 -12.47 -15.47 -1.50
C TYR A 57 -11.94 -16.13 -2.77
N GLN A 58 -11.89 -17.47 -2.82
CA GLN A 58 -11.52 -18.16 -4.05
C GLN A 58 -12.55 -17.95 -5.16
N PHE A 59 -13.85 -18.04 -4.87
CA PHE A 59 -14.87 -17.71 -5.88
C PHE A 59 -14.67 -16.32 -6.47
N SER A 60 -14.30 -15.32 -5.65
CA SER A 60 -14.22 -13.93 -6.10
C SER A 60 -12.88 -13.50 -6.68
N CYS A 61 -11.79 -14.17 -6.33
CA CYS A 61 -10.43 -13.73 -6.65
C CYS A 61 -9.52 -14.80 -7.27
N ASN A 62 -9.91 -16.08 -7.31
CA ASN A 62 -8.97 -17.15 -7.68
C ASN A 62 -8.44 -17.02 -9.11
N THR A 63 -9.24 -16.49 -10.05
CA THR A 63 -8.75 -16.21 -11.41
C THR A 63 -7.74 -15.06 -11.41
N PHE A 64 -7.94 -14.03 -10.59
CA PHE A 64 -6.94 -12.98 -10.40
C PHE A 64 -5.65 -13.55 -9.81
N LEU A 65 -5.73 -14.37 -8.75
CA LEU A 65 -4.56 -14.95 -8.09
C LEU A 65 -3.73 -15.83 -9.02
N LYS A 66 -4.38 -16.60 -9.91
CA LYS A 66 -3.70 -17.42 -10.93
C LYS A 66 -2.91 -16.59 -11.94
N ASN A 67 -3.35 -15.35 -12.21
CA ASN A 67 -2.80 -14.49 -13.25
C ASN A 67 -1.92 -13.36 -12.71
N ALA A 68 -1.98 -13.06 -11.41
CA ALA A 68 -1.27 -11.95 -10.81
C ALA A 68 0.22 -12.27 -10.63
N THR A 69 1.08 -11.41 -11.17
CA THR A 69 2.52 -11.47 -10.97
C THR A 69 2.95 -10.34 -10.04
N ILE A 70 3.64 -10.67 -8.95
CA ILE A 70 4.21 -9.68 -8.04
C ILE A 70 5.38 -8.98 -8.76
N PRO A 71 5.34 -7.65 -8.96
CA PRO A 71 6.42 -6.93 -9.61
C PRO A 71 7.75 -7.02 -8.83
N PRO A 72 8.91 -6.92 -9.49
CA PRO A 72 10.19 -6.87 -8.81
C PRO A 72 10.23 -5.76 -7.74
N GLY A 73 10.70 -6.10 -6.54
CA GLY A 73 10.77 -5.17 -5.41
C GLY A 73 9.46 -4.99 -4.62
N ALA A 74 8.35 -5.57 -5.09
CA ALA A 74 7.10 -5.63 -4.31
C ALA A 74 7.01 -6.94 -3.51
N THR A 75 6.36 -6.88 -2.34
CA THR A 75 6.10 -8.06 -1.48
C THR A 75 4.70 -8.61 -1.63
N ARG A 76 3.79 -7.84 -2.24
CA ARG A 76 2.40 -8.19 -2.50
C ARG A 76 1.90 -7.50 -3.76
N ILE A 77 0.81 -8.01 -4.31
CA ILE A 77 0.05 -7.33 -5.36
C ILE A 77 -1.44 -7.56 -5.13
N GLY A 78 -2.22 -6.50 -5.22
CA GLY A 78 -3.67 -6.52 -5.24
C GLY A 78 -4.24 -5.40 -6.10
N THR A 79 -5.56 -5.30 -6.15
CA THR A 79 -6.28 -4.28 -6.94
C THR A 79 -5.96 -2.86 -6.47
N TYR A 80 -5.74 -2.64 -5.17
CA TYR A 80 -5.28 -1.37 -4.64
C TYR A 80 -3.88 -0.99 -5.15
N ASP A 81 -2.94 -1.94 -5.14
CA ASP A 81 -1.58 -1.69 -5.61
C ASP A 81 -1.57 -1.39 -7.13
N GLN A 82 -2.36 -2.12 -7.92
CA GLN A 82 -2.52 -1.86 -9.35
C GLN A 82 -3.12 -0.47 -9.61
N SER A 83 -4.14 -0.08 -8.84
CA SER A 83 -4.75 1.24 -8.96
C SER A 83 -3.77 2.35 -8.59
N GLN A 84 -2.99 2.17 -7.52
CA GLN A 84 -1.98 3.14 -7.10
C GLN A 84 -0.88 3.29 -8.15
N GLN A 85 -0.45 2.20 -8.80
CA GLN A 85 0.51 2.26 -9.91
C GLN A 85 -0.03 3.08 -11.09
N LEU A 86 -1.30 2.89 -11.46
CA LEU A 86 -1.96 3.68 -12.51
C LEU A 86 -2.01 5.16 -12.15
N VAL A 87 -2.43 5.49 -10.92
CA VAL A 87 -2.46 6.87 -10.42
C VAL A 87 -1.06 7.49 -10.42
N ASN A 88 -0.05 6.78 -9.91
CA ASN A 88 1.34 7.25 -9.89
C ASN A 88 1.86 7.52 -11.32
N SER A 89 1.55 6.64 -12.27
CA SER A 89 1.90 6.81 -13.68
C SER A 89 1.23 8.04 -14.29
N GLN A 90 -0.03 8.30 -13.96
CA GLN A 90 -0.76 9.48 -14.42
C GLN A 90 -0.19 10.77 -13.81
N ILE A 91 0.15 10.76 -12.52
CA ILE A 91 0.82 11.88 -11.84
C ILE A 91 2.17 12.16 -12.50
N ALA A 92 3.00 11.14 -12.72
CA ALA A 92 4.29 11.30 -13.39
C ALA A 92 4.13 11.87 -14.82
N THR A 93 3.12 11.40 -15.55
CA THR A 93 2.79 11.92 -16.89
C THR A 93 2.33 13.38 -16.84
N ALA A 94 1.52 13.75 -15.86
CA ALA A 94 1.04 15.12 -15.68
C ALA A 94 2.20 16.06 -15.34
N ILE A 95 3.09 15.66 -14.42
CA ILE A 95 4.30 16.41 -14.08
C ILE A 95 5.19 16.63 -15.32
N GLY A 96 5.35 15.60 -16.16
CA GLY A 96 6.15 15.69 -17.39
C GLY A 96 5.55 16.60 -18.48
N LYS A 97 4.28 16.99 -18.35
CA LYS A 97 3.56 17.85 -19.30
C LYS A 97 3.41 19.29 -18.82
N LEU A 98 3.94 19.64 -17.64
CA LEU A 98 3.86 21.00 -17.12
C LEU A 98 4.59 21.98 -18.05
N ASP A 99 3.93 23.10 -18.33
CA ASP A 99 4.49 24.18 -19.17
C ASP A 99 4.83 25.42 -18.34
N SER A 100 5.14 26.53 -19.03
CA SER A 100 5.49 27.79 -18.38
C SER A 100 4.33 28.40 -17.57
N SER A 101 3.08 28.07 -17.90
CA SER A 101 1.86 28.53 -17.24
C SER A 101 1.57 27.82 -15.92
N ALA A 102 2.27 26.71 -15.63
CA ALA A 102 2.13 25.97 -14.38
C ALA A 102 2.34 26.85 -13.14
N SER A 103 1.55 26.59 -12.10
CA SER A 103 1.62 27.28 -10.82
C SER A 103 2.96 27.03 -10.10
N ILE A 104 3.23 27.86 -9.09
CA ILE A 104 4.42 27.69 -8.23
C ILE A 104 4.40 26.32 -7.54
N THR A 105 3.24 25.88 -7.06
CA THR A 105 3.06 24.58 -6.38
C THR A 105 3.37 23.41 -7.31
N GLU A 106 2.89 23.45 -8.54
CA GLU A 106 3.18 22.42 -9.55
C GLU A 106 4.68 22.39 -9.89
N LYS A 107 5.30 23.56 -10.04
CA LYS A 107 6.75 23.68 -10.29
C LYS A 107 7.59 23.12 -9.14
N ILE A 108 7.20 23.36 -7.88
CA ILE A 108 7.88 22.79 -6.70
C ILE A 108 7.73 21.27 -6.69
N THR A 109 6.51 20.76 -6.93
CA THR A 109 6.23 19.33 -6.99
C THR A 109 7.07 18.65 -8.08
N ALA A 110 7.14 19.26 -9.26
CA ALA A 110 7.94 18.77 -10.37
C ALA A 110 9.44 18.72 -10.04
N ARG A 111 9.98 19.74 -9.36
CA ARG A 111 11.38 19.74 -8.91
C ARG A 111 11.65 18.59 -7.93
N GLY A 112 10.78 18.38 -6.95
CA GLY A 112 10.90 17.28 -6.00
C GLY A 112 10.88 15.91 -6.69
N PHE A 113 9.90 15.70 -7.57
CA PHE A 113 9.79 14.47 -8.36
C PHE A 113 11.04 14.25 -9.24
N ASN A 114 11.47 15.27 -9.99
CA ASN A 114 12.62 15.15 -10.89
C ASN A 114 13.92 14.90 -10.13
N SER A 115 14.12 15.52 -8.96
CA SER A 115 15.29 15.23 -8.11
C SER A 115 15.32 13.77 -7.67
N CYS A 116 14.17 13.21 -7.30
CA CYS A 116 14.06 11.80 -6.93
C CYS A 116 14.37 10.88 -8.12
N MET A 117 13.81 11.17 -9.29
CA MET A 117 14.03 10.37 -10.50
C MET A 117 15.48 10.45 -11.00
N GLN A 118 16.12 11.62 -10.90
CA GLN A 118 17.54 11.77 -11.21
C GLN A 118 18.41 10.93 -10.29
N ALA A 119 18.12 10.92 -8.99
CA ALA A 119 18.85 10.09 -8.03
C ALA A 119 18.67 8.59 -8.30
N PHE A 120 17.44 8.16 -8.64
CA PHE A 120 17.15 6.76 -8.98
C PHE A 120 17.88 6.29 -10.25
N ASN A 121 17.95 7.14 -11.27
CA ASN A 121 18.60 6.81 -12.54
C ASN A 121 20.13 6.98 -12.51
N ALA A 122 20.67 7.61 -11.47
CA ALA A 122 22.11 7.79 -11.33
C ALA A 122 22.79 6.44 -11.01
N PRO A 123 24.03 6.20 -11.50
CA PRO A 123 24.80 5.04 -11.10
C PRO A 123 24.94 4.97 -9.56
N PRO A 124 24.94 3.76 -8.97
CA PRO A 124 25.21 3.61 -7.55
C PRO A 124 26.53 4.29 -7.18
N SER A 125 26.51 5.08 -6.12
CA SER A 125 27.70 5.75 -5.58
C SER A 125 27.84 5.43 -4.10
N ASP A 126 29.08 5.24 -3.66
CA ASP A 126 29.35 5.05 -2.25
C ASP A 126 29.17 6.38 -1.49
N LEU A 127 28.14 6.42 -0.64
CA LEU A 127 27.84 7.57 0.21
C LEU A 127 28.39 7.41 1.63
N SER A 128 29.08 6.31 1.94
CA SER A 128 29.51 5.96 3.30
C SER A 128 30.36 7.07 3.95
N SER A 129 31.30 7.66 3.20
CA SER A 129 32.12 8.77 3.71
C SER A 129 31.30 10.02 4.04
N LYS A 130 30.32 10.35 3.19
CA LYS A 130 29.41 11.50 3.41
C LYS A 130 28.51 11.25 4.62
N ILE A 131 27.94 10.05 4.72
CA ILE A 131 27.11 9.64 5.85
C ILE A 131 27.93 9.66 7.14
N ASN A 132 29.14 9.12 7.15
CA ASN A 132 30.03 9.15 8.30
C ASN A 132 30.38 10.59 8.72
N THR A 133 30.66 11.47 7.76
CA THR A 133 30.89 12.90 8.04
C THR A 133 29.66 13.55 8.67
N LEU A 134 28.46 13.24 8.17
CA LEU A 134 27.20 13.72 8.76
C LEU A 134 27.03 13.20 10.20
N LEU A 135 27.21 11.91 10.44
CA LEU A 135 27.09 11.30 11.78
C LEU A 135 28.09 11.92 12.77
N LEU A 136 29.35 12.09 12.36
CA LEU A 136 30.36 12.75 13.18
C LEU A 136 29.96 14.20 13.51
N SER A 137 29.45 14.94 12.52
CA SER A 137 29.06 16.35 12.70
C SER A 137 27.81 16.55 13.55
N GLN A 138 26.84 15.63 13.46
CA GLN A 138 25.52 15.82 14.05
C GLN A 138 25.37 15.16 15.42
N ILE A 139 25.99 13.98 15.62
CA ILE A 139 25.81 13.18 16.84
C ILE A 139 27.12 12.74 17.49
N GLY A 140 28.28 13.22 16.99
CA GLY A 140 29.59 12.83 17.50
C GLY A 140 30.05 11.43 17.06
N GLY A 141 29.36 10.84 16.08
CA GLY A 141 29.64 9.50 15.57
C GLY A 141 28.88 8.40 16.31
N LEU A 142 29.24 7.15 16.00
CA LEU A 142 28.59 5.96 16.54
C LEU A 142 29.59 5.16 17.38
N PRO A 143 29.22 4.66 18.58
CA PRO A 143 30.12 3.89 19.44
C PRO A 143 30.75 2.68 18.76
N MET A 144 30.03 2.07 17.82
CA MET A 144 30.43 0.86 17.11
C MET A 144 31.40 1.08 15.95
N ILE A 145 31.58 2.33 15.48
CA ILE A 145 32.38 2.66 14.28
C ILE A 145 33.44 3.71 14.57
N THR A 146 33.16 4.67 15.45
CA THR A 146 34.02 5.82 15.70
C THR A 146 35.10 5.48 16.73
N VAL A 147 36.36 5.41 16.29
CA VAL A 147 37.50 5.21 17.19
C VAL A 147 37.62 6.38 18.16
N GLY A 148 37.73 6.10 19.45
CA GLY A 148 37.80 7.13 20.49
C GLY A 148 36.49 7.88 20.69
N TRP A 149 35.36 7.29 20.30
CA TRP A 149 34.03 7.83 20.56
C TRP A 149 33.87 8.17 22.03
N LYS A 150 33.28 9.34 22.30
CA LYS A 150 32.98 9.80 23.65
C LYS A 150 31.47 9.87 23.80
N GLU A 151 31.01 9.33 24.92
CA GLU A 151 29.61 9.41 25.27
C GLU A 151 29.14 10.85 25.42
N MET A 152 27.96 11.11 24.87
CA MET A 152 27.30 12.40 24.98
C MET A 152 26.69 12.53 26.37
N ASP A 153 26.77 13.71 26.97
CA ASP A 153 26.08 13.96 28.23
C ASP A 153 24.55 13.90 28.06
N TRP A 154 23.84 13.65 29.16
CA TRP A 154 22.39 13.45 29.13
C TRP A 154 21.61 14.62 28.54
N GLY A 155 22.06 15.87 28.76
CA GLY A 155 21.40 17.05 28.23
C GLY A 155 21.57 17.15 26.72
N SER A 156 22.82 17.05 26.24
CA SER A 156 23.14 17.06 24.81
C SER A 156 22.46 15.90 24.07
N PHE A 157 22.32 14.74 24.73
CA PHE A 157 21.62 13.58 24.18
C PHE A 157 20.17 13.91 23.84
N TRP A 158 19.39 14.43 24.80
CA TRP A 158 17.99 14.79 24.55
C TRP A 158 17.83 15.97 23.60
N GLN A 159 18.74 16.94 23.61
CA GLN A 159 18.76 18.00 22.61
C GLN A 159 18.96 17.44 21.20
N THR A 160 19.84 16.46 21.05
CA THR A 160 20.09 15.79 19.78
C THR A 160 18.86 15.01 19.32
N VAL A 161 18.24 14.22 20.20
CA VAL A 161 16.99 13.50 19.89
C VAL A 161 15.90 14.46 19.43
N GLY A 162 15.65 15.54 20.19
CA GLY A 162 14.63 16.54 19.84
C GLY A 162 14.96 17.32 18.57
N LYS A 163 16.24 17.63 18.30
CA LYS A 163 16.68 18.26 17.05
C LYS A 163 16.40 17.35 15.85
N TYR A 164 16.71 16.07 15.95
CA TYR A 164 16.50 15.12 14.85
C TYR A 164 15.03 14.95 14.51
N GLU A 165 14.22 14.82 15.55
CA GLU A 165 12.78 14.72 15.40
C GLU A 165 12.18 16.01 14.80
N SER A 166 12.52 17.18 15.34
CA SER A 166 11.93 18.45 14.90
C SER A 166 12.43 18.98 13.55
N GLN A 167 13.70 18.75 13.20
CA GLN A 167 14.29 19.29 11.98
C GLN A 167 14.26 18.30 10.81
N TYR A 168 14.36 17.00 11.10
CA TYR A 168 14.45 15.97 10.06
C TYR A 168 13.26 15.02 10.06
N GLY A 169 12.33 15.11 11.02
CA GLY A 169 11.19 14.19 11.14
C GLY A 169 11.62 12.77 11.52
N VAL A 170 12.81 12.60 12.12
CA VAL A 170 13.37 11.29 12.47
C VAL A 170 13.23 11.05 13.97
N GLY A 171 12.20 10.30 14.36
CA GLY A 171 12.06 9.80 15.72
C GLY A 171 13.13 8.74 16.03
N SER A 172 13.78 8.85 17.19
CA SER A 172 14.89 7.95 17.56
C SER A 172 14.53 6.95 18.68
N ILE A 173 13.83 7.42 19.71
CA ILE A 173 13.44 6.61 20.90
C ILE A 173 11.93 6.62 21.03
N PHE A 174 11.37 7.82 20.95
CA PHE A 174 9.96 8.07 20.75
C PHE A 174 9.76 8.84 19.44
N SER A 175 8.53 8.81 18.97
CA SER A 175 8.01 9.67 17.92
C SER A 175 6.90 10.52 18.51
N SER A 176 6.91 11.78 18.14
CA SER A 176 5.94 12.77 18.57
C SER A 176 5.28 13.41 17.37
N TYR A 177 4.00 13.69 17.54
CA TYR A 177 3.21 14.33 16.50
C TYR A 177 2.10 15.16 17.15
N VAL A 178 1.73 16.24 16.47
CA VAL A 178 0.61 17.08 16.88
C VAL A 178 -0.62 16.61 16.12
N SER A 179 -1.66 16.26 16.85
CA SER A 179 -2.97 15.89 16.28
C SER A 179 -4.08 16.54 17.08
N VAL A 180 -5.33 16.30 16.68
CA VAL A 180 -6.51 16.72 17.44
C VAL A 180 -6.50 16.03 18.81
N ASP A 181 -6.84 16.78 19.87
CA ASP A 181 -7.07 16.19 21.19
C ASP A 181 -8.35 15.34 21.16
N TYR A 182 -8.22 14.05 21.44
CA TYR A 182 -9.37 13.13 21.43
C TYR A 182 -10.39 13.42 22.54
N GLY A 183 -9.98 14.10 23.62
CA GLY A 183 -10.87 14.56 24.69
C GLY A 183 -11.50 15.93 24.40
N HIS A 184 -10.87 16.75 23.55
CA HIS A 184 -11.32 18.10 23.19
C HIS A 184 -11.05 18.37 21.71
N THR A 185 -12.02 18.05 20.84
CA THR A 185 -11.83 18.06 19.38
C THR A 185 -11.62 19.45 18.76
N ASN A 186 -11.69 20.52 19.55
CA ASN A 186 -11.45 21.90 19.15
C ASN A 186 -10.01 22.39 19.43
N GLN A 187 -9.13 21.53 19.96
CA GLN A 187 -7.73 21.86 20.21
C GLN A 187 -6.79 20.76 19.73
N HIS A 188 -5.50 21.09 19.73
CA HIS A 188 -4.44 20.16 19.41
C HIS A 188 -3.74 19.66 20.67
N ALA A 189 -3.26 18.42 20.62
CA ALA A 189 -2.42 17.83 21.64
C ALA A 189 -1.13 17.29 21.00
N LEU A 190 -0.04 17.35 21.75
CA LEU A 190 1.19 16.64 21.44
C LEU A 190 1.07 15.20 21.94
N TYR A 191 1.22 14.25 21.04
CA TYR A 191 1.27 12.83 21.37
C TYR A 191 2.71 12.36 21.31
N ILE A 192 3.11 11.51 22.26
CA ILE A 192 4.40 10.83 22.28
C ILE A 192 4.11 9.33 22.26
N ASN A 193 4.67 8.63 21.30
CA ASN A 193 4.49 7.19 21.12
C ASN A 193 5.84 6.51 20.89
N GLN A 194 5.88 5.19 21.03
CA GLN A 194 7.01 4.38 20.58
C GLN A 194 7.29 4.64 19.09
N VAL A 195 8.57 4.58 18.69
CA VAL A 195 8.93 4.64 17.26
C VAL A 195 8.41 3.40 16.53
N CYS A 196 7.88 3.59 15.32
CA CYS A 196 7.60 2.48 14.41
C CYS A 196 8.92 2.10 13.73
N LEU A 197 9.40 0.88 13.96
CA LEU A 197 10.52 0.30 13.21
C LEU A 197 10.05 -0.25 11.86
#